data_AF-A0A964UB48-F1
#
_entry.id   AF-A0A964UB48-F1
#
_cell.length_a   1.000
_cell.length_b   1.000
_cell.length_c   1.000
_cell.angle_alpha   90.00
_cell.angle_beta   90.00
_cell.angle_gamma   90.00
#
_symmetry.space_group_name_H-M   'P 1'
#
loop_
_entity.id
_entity.type
_entity.pdbx_description
1 polymer ?
#
loop_
_entity_poly.entity_id
_entity_poly.type
_entity_poly.pdbx_seq_one_letter_code
_entity_poly.pdbx_strand_id
1 'polypeptide(L)'
;MLEDPANRAGNTHLITTNNARDMVGPIYLPNGILRVDTKQNVSDRSEYTALAASRLQTLGDSNLYLNTDYDLTDGPVPGGVGPVGEKMRLVN
;
A
#
# COMPACT_ATOMS: atom_id res chain seq x y z
N MET A 1 -2.74 -7.33 -4.09
CA MET A 1 -1.64 -8.31 -3.83
C MET A 1 -1.87 -8.93 -2.46
N LEU A 2 -1.73 -10.25 -2.30
CA LEU A 2 -2.03 -10.97 -1.05
C LEU A 2 -0.88 -11.94 -0.73
N GLU A 3 -0.42 -11.96 0.53
CA GLU A 3 0.48 -13.02 1.03
C GLU A 3 -0.26 -14.05 1.90
N ASP A 4 0.37 -15.20 2.11
CA ASP A 4 -0.07 -16.19 3.10
C ASP A 4 0.30 -15.73 4.52
N PRO A 5 -0.68 -15.46 5.41
CA PRO A 5 -0.41 -15.00 6.77
C PRO A 5 0.32 -16.03 7.64
N ALA A 6 0.27 -17.32 7.29
CA ALA A 6 0.95 -18.38 8.05
C ALA A 6 2.48 -18.32 7.89
N ASN A 7 2.99 -17.65 6.85
CA ASN A 7 4.42 -17.47 6.65
C ASN A 7 4.97 -16.37 7.55
N ARG A 8 5.60 -16.77 8.66
CA ARG A 8 6.20 -15.86 9.64
C ARG A 8 7.53 -15.23 9.19
N ALA A 9 8.16 -15.75 8.14
CA ALA A 9 9.43 -15.23 7.68
C ALA A 9 9.30 -13.87 6.97
N GLY A 10 8.11 -13.55 6.43
CA GLY A 10 7.84 -12.34 5.67
C GLY A 10 8.59 -12.30 4.32
N ASN A 11 7.87 -12.17 3.22
CA ASN A 11 8.49 -12.10 1.89
C ASN A 11 8.69 -10.64 1.45
N THR A 12 9.68 -10.40 0.58
CA THR A 12 9.80 -9.11 -0.12
C THR A 12 9.05 -9.17 -1.44
N HIS A 13 8.18 -8.18 -1.65
CA HIS A 13 7.34 -8.02 -2.83
C HIS A 13 7.76 -6.75 -3.57
N LEU A 14 8.09 -6.88 -4.86
CA LEU A 14 8.70 -5.81 -5.63
C LEU A 14 7.74 -5.24 -6.68
N ILE A 15 7.65 -3.91 -6.72
CA ILE A 15 7.09 -3.15 -7.85
C ILE A 15 8.26 -2.48 -8.56
N THR A 16 8.59 -2.95 -9.77
CA THR A 16 9.72 -2.44 -10.57
C THR A 16 9.29 -1.86 -11.93
N THR A 17 7.99 -1.94 -12.25
CA THR A 17 7.46 -1.43 -13.51
C THR A 17 7.22 0.08 -13.43
N ASN A 18 7.62 0.79 -14.47
CA ASN A 18 7.36 2.23 -14.61
C ASN A 18 5.92 2.54 -15.06
N ASN A 19 5.10 1.51 -15.30
CA ASN A 19 3.72 1.66 -15.81
C ASN A 19 2.64 1.28 -14.78
N ALA A 20 2.96 1.34 -13.49
CA ALA A 20 2.01 1.08 -12.40
C ALA A 20 1.29 2.36 -11.92
N ARG A 21 0.95 3.26 -12.84
CA ARG A 21 0.27 4.53 -12.51
C ARG A 21 -1.17 4.32 -12.01
N ASP A 22 -1.84 3.27 -12.50
CA ASP A 22 -3.24 2.93 -12.22
C ASP A 22 -3.35 1.63 -11.39
N MET A 23 -2.74 1.61 -10.20
CA MET A 23 -2.74 0.45 -9.30
C MET A 23 -3.91 0.52 -8.29
N VAL A 24 -5.06 -0.02 -8.69
CA VAL A 24 -6.28 0.00 -7.86
C VAL A 24 -6.33 -1.17 -6.88
N GLY A 25 -6.78 -0.89 -5.64
CA GLY A 25 -7.20 -1.89 -4.68
C GLY A 25 -6.19 -2.20 -3.56
N PRO A 26 -6.45 -3.25 -2.76
CA PRO A 26 -5.67 -3.53 -1.55
C PRO A 26 -4.38 -4.33 -1.81
N ILE A 27 -3.34 -3.97 -1.07
CA ILE A 27 -2.10 -4.72 -0.88
C ILE A 27 -2.05 -5.16 0.58
N TYR A 28 -2.17 -6.47 0.81
CA TYR A 28 -2.17 -7.07 2.14
C TYR A 28 -0.96 -7.99 2.32
N LEU A 29 0.03 -7.46 3.05
CA LEU A 29 1.34 -8.04 3.35
C LEU A 29 1.66 -7.92 4.86
N PRO A 30 0.80 -8.41 5.78
CA PRO A 30 0.94 -8.22 7.24
C PRO A 30 2.32 -8.57 7.83
N ASN A 31 3.04 -9.54 7.26
CA ASN A 31 4.41 -9.93 7.60
C ASN A 31 5.42 -9.49 6.53
N GLY A 32 4.98 -9.27 5.29
CA GLY A 32 5.82 -8.96 4.14
C GLY A 32 6.27 -7.50 3.99
N ILE A 33 7.31 -7.32 3.19
CA ILE A 33 7.88 -6.01 2.82
C ILE A 33 7.41 -5.66 1.41
N LEU A 34 6.78 -4.50 1.23
CA LEU A 34 6.57 -3.92 -0.10
C LEU A 34 7.78 -3.04 -0.46
N ARG A 35 8.41 -3.31 -1.59
CA ARG A 35 9.51 -2.52 -2.14
C ARG A 35 9.14 -1.94 -3.50
N VAL A 36 9.23 -0.63 -3.63
CA VAL A 36 8.99 0.10 -4.87
C VAL A 36 10.32 0.63 -5.39
N ASP A 37 10.66 0.24 -6.61
CA ASP A 37 11.90 0.62 -7.29
C ASP A 37 11.60 0.92 -8.76
N THR A 38 11.08 2.12 -8.99
CA THR A 38 10.61 2.65 -10.26
C THR A 38 11.24 4.03 -10.52
N LYS A 39 11.21 4.47 -11.77
CA LYS A 39 11.60 5.84 -12.18
C LYS A 39 10.40 6.77 -12.39
N GLN A 40 9.20 6.27 -12.09
CA GLN A 40 7.93 6.93 -12.34
C GLN A 40 7.04 6.78 -11.10
N ASN A 41 6.05 7.67 -10.99
CA ASN A 41 5.01 7.56 -9.97
C ASN A 41 4.30 6.20 -10.04
N VAL A 42 3.93 5.68 -8.89
CA VAL A 42 3.12 4.48 -8.71
C VAL A 42 1.81 4.87 -8.05
N SER A 43 0.71 4.39 -8.62
CA SER A 43 -0.66 4.58 -8.14
C SER A 43 -1.20 6.02 -8.08
N ASP A 44 -0.51 6.98 -8.68
CA ASP A 44 -0.93 8.39 -8.61
C ASP A 44 -2.20 8.70 -9.41
N ARG A 45 -2.64 7.77 -10.26
CA ARG A 45 -3.90 7.87 -11.03
C ARG A 45 -4.99 6.95 -10.51
N SER A 46 -4.72 6.17 -9.47
CA SER A 46 -5.69 5.28 -8.86
C SER A 46 -6.68 6.08 -8.03
N GLU A 47 -7.97 5.76 -8.10
CA GLU A 47 -8.97 6.33 -7.17
C GLU A 47 -8.67 5.90 -5.72
N TYR A 48 -8.19 4.66 -5.56
CA TYR A 48 -7.94 4.09 -4.25
C TYR A 48 -6.86 3.01 -4.24
N THR A 49 -5.98 3.09 -3.23
CA THR A 49 -5.03 2.03 -2.88
C THR A 49 -4.94 1.88 -1.36
N ALA A 50 -5.30 0.72 -0.82
CA ALA A 50 -4.97 0.39 0.56
C ALA A 50 -3.67 -0.40 0.63
N LEU A 51 -2.87 -0.08 1.63
CA LEU A 51 -1.66 -0.82 1.95
C LEU A 51 -1.66 -1.18 3.43
N ALA A 52 -1.65 -2.48 3.70
CA ALA A 52 -1.36 -3.05 5.01
C ALA A 52 -0.11 -3.93 4.85
N ALA A 53 1.05 -3.40 5.23
CA ALA A 53 2.32 -4.11 5.13
C ALA A 53 3.14 -3.96 6.42
N SER A 54 3.99 -4.94 6.75
CA SER A 54 4.89 -4.83 7.90
C SER A 54 5.95 -3.74 7.67
N ARG A 55 6.38 -3.57 6.41
CA ARG A 55 7.34 -2.55 6.01
C ARG A 55 7.10 -2.09 4.57
N LEU A 56 7.26 -0.79 4.35
CA LEU A 56 7.31 -0.16 3.03
C LEU A 56 8.71 0.40 2.78
N GLN A 57 9.24 0.18 1.58
CA GLN A 57 10.51 0.74 1.12
C GLN A 57 10.35 1.33 -0.28
N THR A 58 10.74 2.59 -0.45
CA THR A 58 10.90 3.25 -1.75
C THR A 58 12.39 3.43 -2.03
N LEU A 59 12.82 3.11 -3.25
CA LEU A 59 14.21 3.20 -3.69
C LEU A 59 14.33 4.20 -4.84
N GLY A 60 15.50 4.85 -4.95
CA GLY A 60 15.77 5.83 -6.00
C GLY A 60 14.76 6.98 -6.02
N ASP A 61 14.26 7.31 -7.21
CA ASP A 61 13.31 8.41 -7.47
C ASP A 61 11.84 7.94 -7.46
N SER A 62 11.57 6.79 -6.85
CA SER A 62 10.21 6.21 -6.80
C SER A 62 9.30 7.03 -5.90
N ASN A 63 8.12 7.38 -6.41
CA ASN A 63 7.04 7.95 -5.60
C ASN A 63 5.83 7.01 -5.60
N LEU A 64 5.46 6.50 -4.43
CA LEU A 64 4.23 5.74 -4.22
C LEU A 64 3.14 6.66 -3.68
N TYR A 65 2.00 6.71 -4.37
CA TYR A 65 0.83 7.46 -3.95
C TYR A 65 -0.19 6.50 -3.34
N LEU A 66 -0.77 6.88 -2.20
CA LEU A 66 -1.85 6.13 -1.56
C LEU A 66 -3.07 7.03 -1.53
N ASN A 67 -3.95 6.83 -2.50
CA ASN A 67 -5.21 7.56 -2.58
C ASN A 67 -6.26 6.87 -1.71
N THR A 68 -7.05 7.68 -1.01
CA THR A 68 -8.05 7.24 -0.02
C THR A 68 -9.47 7.61 -0.44
N ASP A 69 -9.72 7.79 -1.74
CA ASP A 69 -11.06 8.10 -2.24
C ASP A 69 -11.88 6.80 -2.36
N TYR A 70 -12.02 6.09 -1.23
CA TYR A 70 -12.79 4.85 -1.11
C TYR A 70 -14.23 5.03 -1.61
N ASP A 71 -14.78 6.23 -1.43
CA ASP A 71 -16.14 6.63 -1.83
C ASP A 71 -16.35 6.59 -3.36
N LEU A 72 -15.27 6.50 -4.15
CA LEU A 72 -15.31 6.34 -5.61
C LEU A 72 -15.28 4.86 -6.05
N THR A 73 -15.19 3.90 -5.12
CA THR A 73 -15.09 2.47 -5.44
C THR A 73 -16.14 1.62 -4.71
N ASP A 74 -16.79 0.68 -5.42
CA ASP A 74 -17.81 -0.24 -4.88
C ASP A 74 -17.24 -1.38 -4.00
N GLY A 75 -16.00 -1.27 -3.53
CA GLY A 75 -15.28 -2.33 -2.83
C GLY A 75 -15.44 -2.28 -1.30
N PRO A 76 -15.44 -3.43 -0.60
CA PRO A 76 -15.44 -3.43 0.87
C PRO A 76 -14.14 -2.83 1.40
N VAL A 77 -14.25 -1.77 2.20
CA VAL A 77 -13.14 -1.21 2.98
C VAL A 77 -12.62 -2.29 3.94
N PRO A 78 -11.33 -2.68 3.89
CA PRO A 78 -10.78 -3.62 4.84
C PRO A 78 -10.93 -3.07 6.27
N GLY A 79 -11.49 -3.85 7.19
CA GLY A 79 -11.66 -3.43 8.58
C GLY A 79 -10.34 -2.99 9.19
N GLY A 80 -10.30 -1.76 9.72
CA GLY A 80 -9.08 -1.14 10.27
C GLY A 80 -8.26 -0.32 9.27
N VAL A 81 -8.65 -0.26 8.00
CA VAL A 81 -7.99 0.56 6.96
C VAL A 81 -8.96 1.63 6.47
N GLY A 82 -8.89 2.81 7.07
CA GLY A 82 -9.71 4.01 6.81
C GLY A 82 -9.28 5.11 7.79
N PRO A 83 -9.82 6.34 7.72
CA PRO A 83 -9.52 7.37 8.71
C PRO A 83 -9.85 6.84 10.11
N VAL A 84 -8.82 6.43 10.85
CA VAL A 84 -8.98 5.98 12.23
C VAL A 84 -9.26 7.25 13.01
N GLY A 85 -10.54 7.47 13.37
CA GLY A 85 -10.99 8.65 14.12
C GLY A 85 -10.39 8.78 15.52
N GLU A 86 -9.40 7.97 15.88
CA GLU A 86 -8.61 8.16 17.09
C GLU A 86 -7.41 9.05 16.81
N LYS A 87 -7.45 10.22 17.44
CA LYS A 87 -6.36 11.18 17.54
C LYS A 87 -5.04 10.45 17.81
N MET A 88 -4.20 10.35 16.79
CA MET A 88 -2.81 9.95 16.94
C MET A 88 -2.14 10.96 17.87
N ARG A 89 -1.89 10.56 19.13
CA ARG A 89 -1.18 11.38 20.12
C ARG A 89 0.30 11.07 20.01
N LEU A 90 1.08 12.08 19.61
CA LEU A 90 2.52 12.06 19.83
C LEU A 90 2.79 11.98 21.33
N VAL A 91 3.39 10.88 21.77
CA VAL A 91 3.93 10.74 23.11
C VAL A 91 5.42 11.08 23.05
N ASN A 92 5.84 11.96 23.96
CA ASN A 92 7.23 12.40 24.13
C ASN A 92 7.88 11.61 25.27
#